data_AF-D5LN11-F1
#
_entry.id   AF-D5LN11-F1
#
_cell.length_a   1.000
_cell.length_b   1.000
_cell.length_c   1.000
_cell.angle_alpha   90.00
_cell.angle_beta   90.00
_cell.angle_gamma   90.00
#
_symmetry.space_group_name_H-M   'P 1'
#
loop_
_entity.id
_entity.type
_entity.pdbx_description
1 polymer ?
#
loop_
_entity_poly.entity_id
_entity_poly.type
_entity_poly.pdbx_seq_one_letter_code
_entity_poly.pdbx_strand_id
1 'polypeptide(L)'
;FTLIFLAEYGMIIFFSFLSVLLFTNLLKYSNMFMFMFIMVMSCLVIFMRGLLPRMRYDELMYLCWKIILPMILLYVLLIFSFKFFLMMII
;
A
#
# COMPACT_ATOMS: atom_id res chain seq x y z
N PHE A 1 -19.48 16.21 10.64
CA PHE A 1 -18.35 16.81 9.91
C PHE A 1 -17.04 16.55 10.64
N THR A 2 -16.89 16.98 11.90
CA THR A 2 -15.70 16.68 12.74
C THR A 2 -15.35 15.19 12.80
N LEU A 3 -16.36 14.33 13.05
CA LEU A 3 -16.17 12.87 13.07
C LEU A 3 -15.75 12.29 11.71
N ILE A 4 -16.14 12.93 10.61
CA ILE A 4 -15.79 12.47 9.24
C ILE A 4 -14.30 12.75 9.00
N PHE A 5 -13.79 13.94 9.35
CA PHE A 5 -12.34 14.19 9.27
C PHE A 5 -11.54 13.31 10.21
N LEU A 6 -12.01 13.13 11.45
CA LEU A 6 -11.34 12.24 12.40
C LEU A 6 -11.22 10.83 11.80
N ALA A 7 -12.30 10.33 11.17
CA ALA A 7 -12.29 9.05 10.50
C ALA A 7 -11.33 9.02 9.30
N GLU A 8 -11.30 10.03 8.43
CA GLU A 8 -10.36 10.09 7.30
C GLU A 8 -8.89 10.05 7.76
N TYR A 9 -8.52 10.85 8.76
CA TYR A 9 -7.16 10.84 9.31
C TYR A 9 -6.85 9.53 10.03
N GLY A 10 -7.82 8.96 10.75
CA GLY A 10 -7.70 7.63 11.36
C GLY A 10 -7.43 6.55 10.31
N MET A 11 -8.12 6.58 9.17
CA MET A 11 -7.91 5.64 8.07
C MET A 11 -6.54 5.81 7.40
N ILE A 12 -6.05 7.05 7.24
CA ILE A 12 -4.69 7.29 6.72
C ILE A 12 -3.65 6.63 7.63
N ILE A 13 -3.75 6.83 8.94
CA ILE A 13 -2.83 6.22 9.91
C ILE A 13 -2.97 4.69 9.88
N PHE A 14 -4.19 4.17 9.85
CA PHE A 14 -4.44 2.72 9.80
C PHE A 14 -3.84 2.07 8.54
N PHE A 15 -4.03 2.65 7.36
CA PHE A 15 -3.43 2.11 6.13
C PHE A 15 -1.90 2.22 6.12
N SER A 16 -1.34 3.29 6.70
CA SER A 16 0.12 3.40 6.85
C SER A 16 0.68 2.30 7.76
N PHE A 17 -0.01 1.96 8.86
CA PHE A 17 0.35 0.82 9.70
C PHE A 17 0.28 -0.51 8.94
N LEU A 18 -0.81 -0.76 8.21
CA LEU A 18 -0.99 -1.98 7.42
C LEU A 18 0.11 -2.13 6.36
N SER A 19 0.51 -1.02 5.72
CA SER A 19 1.58 -1.03 4.71
C SER A 19 2.94 -1.42 5.29
N VAL A 20 3.28 -0.88 6.47
CA VAL A 20 4.52 -1.23 7.18
C VAL A 20 4.50 -2.72 7.55
N LEU A 21 3.39 -3.23 8.05
CA LEU A 21 3.26 -4.64 8.46
C LEU A 21 3.38 -5.61 7.27
N LEU A 22 2.77 -5.29 6.12
CA LEU A 22 2.77 -6.18 4.96
C LEU A 22 4.08 -6.14 4.17
N PHE A 23 4.67 -4.95 3.98
CA PHE A 23 5.84 -4.78 3.11
C PHE A 23 7.18 -4.83 3.83
N THR A 24 7.22 -4.55 5.14
CA THR A 24 8.47 -4.52 5.91
C THR A 24 8.44 -5.55 7.03
N ASN A 25 9.61 -6.09 7.39
CA ASN A 25 9.76 -7.04 8.48
C ASN A 25 10.11 -6.35 9.82
N LEU A 26 9.70 -5.09 9.99
CA LEU A 26 10.14 -4.22 11.10
C LEU A 26 9.70 -4.69 12.48
N LEU A 27 8.70 -5.59 12.54
CA LEU A 27 8.26 -6.28 13.75
C LEU A 27 9.41 -7.00 14.49
N LYS A 28 10.44 -7.46 13.76
CA LYS A 28 11.56 -8.21 14.36
C LYS A 28 12.64 -7.34 14.99
N TYR A 29 12.69 -6.05 14.66
CA TYR A 29 13.81 -5.18 15.05
C TYR A 29 13.52 -4.45 16.36
N SER A 30 12.58 -3.49 16.37
CA SER A 30 12.10 -2.85 17.59
C SER A 30 10.80 -2.08 17.34
N ASN A 31 9.98 -1.95 18.37
CA ASN A 31 8.73 -1.19 18.29
C ASN A 31 8.98 0.29 17.94
N MET A 32 10.09 0.88 18.41
CA MET A 32 10.43 2.27 18.11
C MET A 32 10.70 2.50 16.63
N PHE A 33 11.42 1.59 15.97
CA PHE A 33 11.64 1.70 14.52
C PHE A 33 10.31 1.59 13.75
N MET A 34 9.44 0.65 14.14
CA MET A 34 8.12 0.52 13.51
C MET A 34 7.32 1.83 13.60
N PHE A 35 7.26 2.47 14.78
CA PHE A 35 6.58 3.77 14.94
C PHE A 35 7.18 4.87 14.05
N MET A 36 8.52 4.95 13.96
CA MET A 36 9.17 5.92 13.09
C MET A 36 8.78 5.71 11.61
N PHE A 37 8.76 4.47 11.14
CA PHE A 37 8.36 4.17 9.76
C PHE A 37 6.89 4.49 9.48
N ILE A 38 5.98 4.24 10.44
CA ILE A 38 4.57 4.63 10.31
C ILE A 38 4.44 6.15 10.19
N MET A 39 5.19 6.90 11.01
CA MET A 39 5.18 8.37 10.93
C MET A 39 5.71 8.85 9.57
N VAL A 40 6.80 8.28 9.07
CA VAL A 40 7.31 8.61 7.73
C VAL A 40 6.27 8.30 6.65
N MET A 41 5.64 7.13 6.68
CA MET A 41 4.62 6.75 5.70
C MET A 41 3.40 7.68 5.74
N SER A 42 2.90 8.02 6.92
CA SER A 42 1.77 8.96 7.04
C SER A 42 2.15 10.38 6.58
N CYS A 43 3.36 10.86 6.89
CA CYS A 43 3.88 12.12 6.36
C CYS A 43 3.96 12.11 4.83
N LEU A 44 4.41 11.01 4.22
CA LEU A 44 4.44 10.87 2.75
C LEU A 44 3.04 10.98 2.15
N VAL A 45 2.03 10.32 2.73
CA VAL A 45 0.65 10.41 2.24
C VAL A 45 0.13 11.85 2.31
N ILE A 46 0.42 12.57 3.39
CA ILE A 46 0.03 13.97 3.55
C ILE A 46 0.77 14.84 2.51
N PHE A 47 2.05 14.59 2.28
CA PHE A 47 2.87 15.32 1.31
C PHE A 47 2.38 15.13 -0.12
N MET A 48 2.02 13.89 -0.50
CA MET A 48 1.48 13.59 -1.83
C MET A 48 0.14 14.28 -2.10
N ARG A 49 -0.69 14.51 -1.07
CA ARG A 49 -1.93 15.30 -1.21
C ARG A 49 -1.66 16.78 -1.52
N GLY A 50 -0.51 17.32 -1.10
CA GLY A 50 -0.12 18.70 -1.36
C GLY A 50 0.60 18.93 -2.68
N LEU A 51 1.32 17.92 -3.19
CA LEU A 51 2.15 18.05 -4.39
C LEU A 51 1.40 17.81 -5.71
N LEU A 52 0.47 16.85 -5.73
CA LEU A 52 -0.11 16.37 -6.98
C LEU A 52 -1.43 17.05 -7.30
N PRO A 53 -1.68 17.42 -8.58
CA PRO A 53 -3.00 17.83 -9.01
C PRO A 53 -3.99 16.67 -8.86
N ARG A 54 -5.25 16.99 -8.57
CA ARG A 54 -6.30 15.98 -8.44
C ARG A 54 -6.57 15.34 -9.81
N MET A 55 -6.42 14.03 -9.89
CA MET A 55 -6.85 13.26 -11.06
C MET A 55 -8.38 13.15 -11.11
N ARG A 56 -8.94 13.14 -12.31
CA ARG A 56 -10.38 12.91 -12.49
C ARG A 56 -10.72 11.43 -12.24
N TYR A 57 -11.95 11.17 -11.82
CA TYR A 57 -12.42 9.81 -11.54
C TYR A 57 -12.30 8.87 -12.74
N ASP A 58 -12.55 9.38 -13.95
CA ASP A 58 -12.46 8.61 -15.20
C ASP A 58 -11.04 8.09 -15.44
N GLU A 59 -10.03 8.95 -15.21
CA GLU A 59 -8.62 8.62 -15.38
C GLU A 59 -8.13 7.67 -14.29
N LEU A 60 -8.61 7.85 -13.04
CA LEU A 60 -8.30 6.94 -11.94
C LEU A 60 -8.88 5.55 -12.20
N MET A 61 -10.12 5.47 -12.69
CA MET A 61 -10.73 4.20 -13.05
C MET A 61 -9.99 3.54 -14.22
N TYR A 62 -9.60 4.30 -15.24
CA TYR A 62 -8.77 3.78 -16.33
C TYR A 62 -7.46 3.16 -15.82
N LEU A 63 -6.75 3.86 -14.93
CA LEU A 63 -5.51 3.39 -14.32
C LEU A 63 -5.71 2.09 -13.52
N CYS A 64 -6.74 2.05 -12.67
CA CYS A 64 -7.04 0.87 -11.86
C CYS A 64 -7.40 -0.35 -12.71
N TRP A 65 -8.28 -0.18 -13.69
CA TRP A 65 -8.86 -1.31 -14.42
C TRP A 65 -8.04 -1.78 -15.61
N LYS A 66 -7.44 -0.86 -16.37
CA LYS A 66 -6.69 -1.24 -17.58
C LYS A 66 -5.20 -1.43 -17.35
N ILE A 67 -4.63 -0.85 -16.30
CA ILE A 67 -3.19 -0.93 -16.05
C ILE A 67 -2.93 -1.80 -14.80
N ILE A 68 -3.46 -1.41 -13.65
CA ILE A 68 -3.14 -2.06 -12.37
C ILE A 68 -3.71 -3.49 -12.32
N LEU A 69 -4.99 -3.68 -12.66
CA LEU A 69 -5.64 -4.99 -12.58
C LEU A 69 -4.95 -6.07 -13.45
N PRO A 70 -4.70 -5.87 -14.76
CA PRO A 70 -4.01 -6.89 -15.56
C PRO A 70 -2.58 -7.14 -15.09
N MET A 71 -1.87 -6.12 -14.61
CA MET A 71 -0.52 -6.29 -14.05
C MET A 71 -0.51 -7.15 -12.78
N ILE A 72 -1.46 -6.92 -11.86
CA ILE A 72 -1.58 -7.72 -10.63
C ILE A 72 -1.91 -9.17 -10.97
N LEU A 73 -2.85 -9.42 -11.90
CA LEU A 73 -3.22 -10.77 -12.31
C LEU A 73 -2.02 -11.52 -12.90
N LEU A 74 -1.22 -10.87 -13.74
CA LEU A 74 0.02 -11.44 -14.28
C LEU A 74 1.02 -11.78 -13.15
N TYR A 75 1.18 -10.89 -12.18
CA TYR A 75 2.10 -11.09 -11.07
C TYR A 75 1.69 -12.27 -10.17
N VAL A 76 0.39 -12.44 -9.92
CA VAL A 76 -0.14 -13.59 -9.15
C VAL A 76 0.14 -14.91 -9.86
N LEU A 77 -0.10 -14.98 -11.18
CA LEU A 77 0.21 -16.16 -11.98
C LEU A 77 1.72 -16.48 -11.98
N LEU A 78 2.57 -15.45 -12.07
CA LEU A 78 4.02 -15.61 -12.03
C LEU A 78 4.49 -16.16 -10.68
N ILE A 79 3.99 -15.63 -9.55
CA ILE A 79 4.34 -16.15 -8.22
C ILE A 79 3.88 -17.60 -8.07
N PHE A 80 2.66 -17.91 -8.51
CA PHE A 80 2.11 -19.26 -8.38
C PHE A 80 2.90 -20.29 -9.19
N SER A 81 3.20 -19.97 -10.45
CA SER A 81 4.01 -20.84 -11.32
C SER A 81 5.43 -21.04 -10.79
N PHE A 82 6.08 -19.97 -10.32
CA PHE A 82 7.41 -20.06 -9.74
C PHE A 82 7.43 -20.91 -8.46
N LYS A 83 6.43 -20.74 -7.58
CA LYS A 83 6.29 -21.56 -6.38
C LYS A 83 6.07 -23.03 -6.73
N PHE A 84 5.23 -23.33 -7.71
CA PHE A 84 5.00 -24.70 -8.17
C PHE A 84 6.29 -25.32 -8.71
N PHE A 85 7.04 -24.59 -9.54
CA PHE A 85 8.32 -25.05 -10.06
C PHE A 85 9.34 -25.34 -8.96
N LEU A 86 9.49 -24.45 -7.97
CA LEU A 86 10.35 -24.69 -6.81
C LEU A 86 9.94 -25.93 -6.02
N MET A 87 8.63 -26.16 -5.83
CA MET A 87 8.11 -27.35 -5.15
C MET A 87 8.33 -28.64 -5.94
N MET A 88 8.46 -28.57 -7.27
CA MET A 88 8.81 -29.74 -8.09
C MET A 88 10.30 -30.06 -8.07
N ILE A 89 11.16 -29.06 -7.82
CA ILE A 89 12.62 -29.24 -7.76
C ILE A 89 13.09 -29.74 -6.40
N ILE A 90 12.49 -29.23 -5.32
CA ILE A 90 12.78 -29.60 -3.92
C ILE A 90 12.02 -30.88 -3.57
#